data_AF-A7SME2-F1
#
_entry.id   AF-A7SME2-F1
#
_cell.length_a   1.000
_cell.length_b   1.000
_cell.length_c   1.000
_cell.angle_alpha   90.00
_cell.angle_beta   90.00
_cell.angle_gamma   90.00
#
_symmetry.space_group_name_H-M   'P 1'
#
loop_
_entity.id
_entity.type
_entity.pdbx_description
1 polymer ?
#
loop_
_entity_poly.entity_id
_entity_poly.type
_entity_poly.pdbx_seq_one_letter_code
_entity_poly.pdbx_strand_id
1 'polypeptide(L)'
;MAASPARPEKKKKSGEKSATPKKQERQKPFKTKDKECFGQAVEEIVVANDFDFEKNLALFDKKAVFEEMESSGVVTGVRKGFRESNIKPDESVLQQQVATSRKIIVPEDQKGREYSTEIGITVPAISPELRMRLIQTSEQMGLTAEQRIEAAGLCAWQMTVQLLGGPQRFTRSNAHQTPSVVVMAGPHIQGLQGICTARHLANRNVQVTLFIPRKTQDLIPQLALYMHTGGALAASVRDLPRQPVDLVIDALAGHNQKKEVMEQTLNAVEWANQNMAPILSLDPCLQTSSLGLEVKWSLALGLPLANTPKSGRLYLGDIGIPKGVFSAVDINYISPFGDKFVIPLET
;
A
#
# COMPACT_ATOMS: atom_id res chain seq x y z
N MET A 1 -22.40 20.85 -68.42
CA MET A 1 -21.61 21.48 -67.33
C MET A 1 -21.81 20.59 -66.10
N ALA A 2 -20.96 19.58 -65.89
CA ALA A 2 -19.63 19.66 -65.27
C ALA A 2 -19.73 20.07 -63.78
N ALA A 3 -19.13 19.39 -62.80
CA ALA A 3 -18.32 18.19 -62.78
C ALA A 3 -18.18 17.74 -61.31
N SER A 4 -18.07 16.43 -61.07
CA SER A 4 -17.44 15.88 -59.86
C SER A 4 -15.94 16.21 -59.84
N PRO A 5 -15.32 16.21 -58.64
CA PRO A 5 -13.97 15.65 -58.53
C PRO A 5 -13.89 14.68 -57.34
N ALA A 6 -13.50 13.42 -57.54
CA ALA A 6 -12.17 12.90 -57.81
C ALA A 6 -11.35 12.63 -56.54
N ARG A 7 -11.21 11.34 -56.27
CA ARG A 7 -10.29 10.65 -55.36
C ARG A 7 -8.84 10.84 -55.87
N PRO A 8 -7.82 11.01 -55.02
CA PRO A 8 -6.44 10.79 -55.42
C PRO A 8 -5.91 9.46 -54.90
N GLU A 9 -5.35 8.67 -55.80
CA GLU A 9 -4.50 7.52 -55.51
C GLU A 9 -3.06 7.94 -55.15
N LYS A 10 -2.49 7.17 -54.22
CA LYS A 10 -1.10 6.78 -54.00
C LYS A 10 0.02 7.55 -54.75
N LYS A 11 0.91 8.17 -53.97
CA LYS A 11 2.35 8.27 -54.27
C LYS A 11 3.21 7.78 -53.10
N LYS A 12 4.14 6.87 -53.43
CA LYS A 12 5.27 6.38 -52.61
C LYS A 12 6.25 7.50 -52.25
N LYS A 13 6.80 7.46 -51.02
CA LYS A 13 8.16 7.88 -50.56
C LYS A 13 8.29 7.36 -49.10
N SER A 14 9.06 6.30 -48.79
CA SER A 14 10.51 6.21 -48.54
C SER A 14 11.02 6.95 -47.29
N GLY A 15 11.54 6.20 -46.29
CA GLY A 15 12.31 6.65 -45.10
C GLY A 15 11.45 7.34 -44.03
N GLU A 16 11.58 7.16 -42.72
CA GLU A 16 12.65 6.67 -41.84
C GLU A 16 12.00 6.21 -40.51
N LYS A 17 12.56 5.18 -39.89
CA LYS A 17 12.21 4.73 -38.54
C LYS A 17 13.05 5.52 -37.54
N SER A 18 12.42 6.30 -36.65
CA SER A 18 13.10 7.00 -35.56
C SER A 18 13.40 6.01 -34.41
N ALA A 19 14.67 5.63 -34.30
CA ALA A 19 15.23 4.89 -33.17
C ALA A 19 15.97 5.86 -32.23
N THR A 20 15.71 5.74 -30.94
CA THR A 20 16.30 6.56 -29.86
C THR A 20 17.81 6.28 -29.69
N PRO A 21 18.68 7.27 -29.40
CA PRO A 21 20.14 7.09 -29.45
C PRO A 21 20.71 6.39 -28.20
N LYS A 22 21.59 5.40 -28.41
CA LYS A 22 22.40 4.76 -27.37
C LYS A 22 23.60 5.63 -26.99
N LYS A 23 23.75 5.83 -25.68
CA LYS A 23 24.85 6.51 -24.98
C LYS A 23 26.19 5.80 -25.24
N GLN A 24 27.16 6.51 -25.80
CA GLN A 24 28.54 6.05 -25.95
C GLN A 24 29.28 6.20 -24.61
N GLU A 25 29.76 5.09 -24.07
CA GLU A 25 30.66 5.07 -22.91
C GLU A 25 32.11 4.90 -23.41
N ARG A 26 32.95 5.90 -23.14
CA ARG A 26 34.39 5.87 -23.40
C ARG A 26 35.07 5.01 -22.33
N GLN A 27 35.54 3.81 -22.68
CA GLN A 27 36.50 3.08 -21.86
C GLN A 27 37.92 3.28 -22.39
N LYS A 28 38.79 3.83 -21.52
CA LYS A 28 40.25 3.87 -21.73
C LYS A 28 40.84 2.48 -21.46
N PRO A 29 41.95 2.08 -22.12
CA PRO A 29 42.54 0.77 -21.92
C PRO A 29 43.41 0.76 -20.66
N PHE A 30 43.12 -0.13 -19.71
CA PHE A 30 44.10 -0.53 -18.70
C PHE A 30 45.05 -1.55 -19.34
N LYS A 31 46.27 -1.11 -19.66
CA LYS A 31 47.40 -1.97 -20.01
C LYS A 31 48.23 -2.21 -18.75
N THR A 32 48.08 -3.40 -18.17
CA THR A 32 49.13 -4.20 -17.52
C THR A 32 48.50 -5.54 -17.18
N LYS A 33 48.65 -6.51 -18.08
CA LYS A 33 48.32 -7.91 -17.79
C LYS A 33 49.57 -8.55 -17.19
N ASP A 34 49.46 -9.06 -15.97
CA ASP A 34 50.49 -9.86 -15.32
C ASP A 34 50.76 -11.11 -16.16
N LYS A 35 51.97 -11.19 -16.73
CA LYS A 35 52.39 -12.29 -17.61
C LYS A 35 52.55 -13.62 -16.88
N GLU A 36 52.59 -13.61 -15.56
CA GLU A 36 52.82 -14.81 -14.74
C GLU A 36 51.56 -15.65 -14.51
N CYS A 37 50.35 -15.06 -14.59
CA CYS A 37 49.09 -15.79 -14.41
C CYS A 37 48.36 -16.16 -15.71
N PHE A 38 48.60 -15.43 -16.81
CA PHE A 38 47.80 -15.57 -18.04
C PHE A 38 48.66 -15.58 -19.33
N GLY A 39 49.91 -15.99 -19.22
CA GLY A 39 50.90 -15.92 -20.30
C GLY A 39 50.85 -17.04 -21.34
N GLN A 40 50.01 -18.07 -21.18
CA GLN A 40 49.97 -19.18 -22.13
C GLN A 40 49.04 -18.87 -23.30
N ALA A 41 49.56 -18.97 -24.53
CA ALA A 41 48.77 -18.82 -25.74
C ALA A 41 47.74 -19.96 -25.82
N VAL A 42 46.48 -19.60 -26.07
CA VAL A 42 45.33 -20.54 -26.11
C VAL A 42 45.52 -21.67 -27.14
N GLU A 43 46.43 -21.49 -28.10
CA GLU A 43 46.75 -22.44 -29.15
C GLU A 43 47.71 -23.57 -28.71
N GLU A 44 48.38 -23.47 -27.55
CA GLU A 44 49.18 -24.56 -26.96
C GLU A 44 48.39 -25.47 -26.00
N ILE A 45 47.16 -25.09 -25.63
CA ILE A 45 46.34 -25.82 -24.64
C ILE A 45 45.57 -26.99 -25.29
N VAL A 46 45.56 -27.06 -26.63
CA VAL A 46 44.82 -28.09 -27.37
C VAL A 46 45.83 -28.99 -28.08
N VAL A 47 45.82 -30.26 -27.70
CA VAL A 47 46.59 -31.40 -28.27
C VAL A 47 47.98 -31.67 -27.65
N ALA A 48 48.03 -31.98 -26.36
CA ALA A 48 48.80 -33.12 -25.83
C ALA A 48 48.58 -33.29 -24.33
N ASN A 49 48.09 -34.47 -23.95
CA ASN A 49 47.82 -34.95 -22.59
C ASN A 49 46.45 -34.54 -22.02
N ASP A 50 45.55 -35.52 -21.96
CA ASP A 50 44.38 -35.46 -21.10
C ASP A 50 44.83 -35.07 -19.68
N PHE A 51 44.19 -34.06 -19.12
CA PHE A 51 44.47 -33.57 -17.78
C PHE A 51 44.10 -34.66 -16.76
N ASP A 52 45.11 -35.33 -16.21
CA ASP A 52 44.96 -36.45 -15.29
C ASP A 52 44.63 -35.94 -13.87
N PHE A 53 43.34 -35.92 -13.57
CA PHE A 53 42.82 -35.47 -12.28
C PHE A 53 43.28 -36.34 -11.11
N GLU A 54 43.50 -37.64 -11.30
CA GLU A 54 43.96 -38.54 -10.22
C GLU A 54 45.41 -38.24 -9.84
N LYS A 55 46.27 -38.00 -10.83
CA LYS A 55 47.69 -37.70 -10.60
C LYS A 55 47.91 -36.35 -9.93
N ASN A 56 47.09 -35.35 -10.25
CA ASN A 56 47.11 -34.05 -9.58
C ASN A 56 46.54 -34.11 -8.16
N LEU A 57 45.53 -34.95 -7.91
CA LEU A 57 44.97 -35.16 -6.57
C LEU A 57 45.96 -35.92 -5.66
N ALA A 58 46.80 -36.79 -6.23
CA ALA A 58 47.87 -37.50 -5.51
C ALA A 58 49.08 -36.63 -5.16
N LEU A 59 49.29 -35.50 -5.84
CA LEU A 59 50.35 -34.54 -5.53
C LEU A 59 50.02 -33.68 -4.29
N PHE A 60 48.75 -33.64 -3.88
CA PHE A 60 48.32 -32.89 -2.71
C PHE A 60 48.29 -33.79 -1.48
N ASP A 61 49.43 -33.87 -0.79
CA ASP A 61 49.53 -34.59 0.49
C ASP A 61 48.82 -33.80 1.59
N LYS A 62 47.51 -34.03 1.67
CA LYS A 62 46.63 -33.40 2.66
C LYS A 62 47.15 -33.60 4.08
N LYS A 63 47.76 -34.75 4.40
CA LYS A 63 48.25 -35.03 5.76
C LYS A 63 49.46 -34.17 6.10
N ALA A 64 50.41 -34.01 5.18
CA ALA A 64 51.58 -33.16 5.38
C ALA A 64 51.17 -31.69 5.63
N VAL A 65 50.16 -31.20 4.92
CA VAL A 65 49.64 -29.83 5.12
C VAL A 65 48.96 -29.65 6.49
N PHE A 66 48.21 -30.65 6.96
CA PHE A 66 47.61 -30.58 8.29
C PHE A 66 48.66 -30.68 9.42
N GLU A 67 49.73 -31.44 9.23
CA GLU A 67 50.84 -31.56 10.19
C GLU A 67 51.68 -30.26 10.25
N GLU A 68 51.84 -29.57 9.12
CA GLU A 68 52.42 -28.22 9.06
C GLU A 68 51.52 -27.18 9.75
N MET A 69 50.19 -27.28 9.60
CA MET A 69 49.24 -26.42 10.31
C MET A 69 49.24 -26.65 11.83
N GLU A 70 49.41 -27.89 12.30
CA GLU A 70 49.49 -28.20 13.74
C GLU A 70 50.83 -27.75 14.35
N SER A 71 51.93 -27.89 13.63
CA SER A 71 53.27 -27.47 14.10
C SER A 71 53.51 -25.96 14.05
N SER A 72 52.86 -25.24 13.13
CA SER A 72 52.96 -23.77 13.00
C SER A 72 52.26 -22.99 14.13
N GLY A 73 51.60 -23.69 15.06
CA GLY A 73 51.11 -23.09 16.31
C GLY A 73 50.07 -21.98 16.13
N VAL A 74 49.46 -21.85 14.95
CA VAL A 74 48.39 -20.91 14.71
C VAL A 74 47.13 -21.44 15.40
N VAL A 75 46.93 -20.98 16.64
CA VAL A 75 45.67 -21.16 17.36
C VAL A 75 44.58 -20.41 16.59
N THR A 76 43.99 -21.08 15.60
CA THR A 76 42.68 -20.69 15.12
C THR A 76 41.72 -20.98 16.25
N GLY A 77 41.31 -19.92 16.95
CA GLY A 77 40.28 -20.00 17.97
C GLY A 77 38.98 -20.48 17.35
N VAL A 78 38.79 -21.80 17.25
CA VAL A 78 37.51 -22.41 16.95
C VAL A 78 36.60 -22.05 18.11
N ARG A 79 35.82 -20.98 17.94
CA ARG A 79 34.70 -20.67 18.82
C ARG A 79 33.77 -21.89 18.78
N LYS A 80 33.82 -22.72 19.82
CA LYS A 80 32.77 -23.70 20.13
C LYS A 80 31.45 -22.94 20.23
N GLY A 81 30.63 -23.02 19.19
CA GLY A 81 29.33 -22.36 19.20
C GLY A 81 28.63 -22.10 17.87
N PHE A 82 29.26 -22.37 16.71
CA PHE A 82 28.49 -22.34 15.46
C PHE A 82 27.67 -23.63 15.35
N ARG A 83 26.39 -23.54 15.72
CA ARG A 83 25.39 -24.48 15.21
C ARG A 83 25.38 -24.30 13.70
N GLU A 84 25.61 -25.37 12.95
CA GLU A 84 25.30 -25.44 11.53
C GLU A 84 23.79 -25.27 11.38
N SER A 85 23.33 -24.02 11.27
CA SER A 85 22.02 -23.75 10.72
C SER A 85 22.12 -24.15 9.25
N ASN A 86 21.41 -25.21 8.86
CA ASN A 86 21.17 -25.59 7.47
C ASN A 86 20.35 -24.50 6.78
N ILE A 87 21.01 -23.38 6.48
CA ILE A 87 20.51 -22.26 5.71
C ILE A 87 20.51 -22.73 4.25
N LYS A 88 19.35 -22.68 3.61
CA LYS A 88 19.24 -23.07 2.20
C LYS A 88 20.04 -22.08 1.34
N PRO A 89 20.60 -22.50 0.19
CA PRO A 89 21.39 -21.63 -0.69
C PRO A 89 20.69 -20.32 -1.10
N ASP A 90 19.37 -20.29 -1.00
CA ASP A 90 18.44 -19.24 -1.41
C ASP A 90 17.91 -18.38 -0.23
N GLU A 91 18.41 -18.60 0.99
CA GLU A 91 18.09 -17.79 2.17
C GLU A 91 19.08 -16.62 2.33
N SER A 92 18.58 -15.39 2.22
CA SER A 92 19.37 -14.17 2.37
C SER A 92 19.92 -14.04 3.80
N VAL A 93 21.24 -14.15 3.94
CA VAL A 93 21.96 -14.09 5.25
C VAL A 93 22.07 -12.65 5.79
N LEU A 94 21.75 -11.64 4.97
CA LEU A 94 21.72 -10.24 5.39
C LEU A 94 20.29 -9.87 5.82
N GLN A 95 20.09 -9.67 7.12
CA GLN A 95 18.96 -8.86 7.59
C GLN A 95 19.08 -7.49 6.92
N GLN A 96 18.26 -7.25 5.90
CA GLN A 96 18.05 -5.90 5.38
C GLN A 96 17.43 -5.10 6.53
N GLN A 97 18.27 -4.49 7.35
CA GLN A 97 17.84 -3.37 8.17
C GLN A 97 17.46 -2.28 7.18
N VAL A 98 16.17 -2.22 6.85
CA VAL A 98 15.61 -1.11 6.09
C VAL A 98 15.87 0.11 6.96
N ALA A 99 16.86 0.91 6.58
CA ALA A 99 17.25 2.09 7.33
C ALA A 99 16.04 3.02 7.39
N THR A 100 15.40 3.08 8.57
CA THR A 100 14.20 3.89 8.77
C THR A 100 14.56 5.36 8.58
N SER A 101 13.99 5.99 7.55
CA SER A 101 14.22 7.39 7.25
C SER A 101 13.11 8.25 7.86
N ARG A 102 13.47 9.08 8.84
CA ARG A 102 12.56 10.05 9.46
C ARG A 102 12.40 11.27 8.57
N LYS A 103 11.52 11.14 7.58
CA LYS A 103 11.29 12.16 6.55
C LYS A 103 10.05 13.03 6.80
N ILE A 104 9.12 12.55 7.63
CA ILE A 104 7.94 13.31 8.05
C ILE A 104 8.17 13.78 9.48
N ILE A 105 8.24 15.09 9.69
CA ILE A 105 8.48 15.71 11.00
C ILE A 105 7.27 16.55 11.37
N VAL A 106 6.74 16.31 12.56
CA VAL A 106 5.58 17.00 13.13
C VAL A 106 6.01 17.71 14.42
N PRO A 107 5.33 18.78 14.85
CA PRO A 107 5.59 19.42 16.14
C PRO A 107 5.50 18.43 17.30
N GLU A 108 6.48 18.43 18.21
CA GLU A 108 6.61 17.42 19.27
C GLU A 108 5.39 17.39 20.22
N ASP A 109 4.77 18.54 20.47
CA ASP A 109 3.55 18.67 21.29
C ASP A 109 2.29 18.10 20.61
N GLN A 110 2.33 17.91 19.29
CA GLN A 110 1.22 17.40 18.48
C GLN A 110 1.49 15.98 17.97
N LYS A 111 2.62 15.39 18.34
CA LYS A 111 3.11 14.10 17.84
C LYS A 111 2.52 12.95 18.65
N GLY A 112 1.96 11.98 17.94
CA GLY A 112 1.53 10.70 18.50
C GLY A 112 2.53 9.58 18.22
N ARG A 113 2.01 8.35 18.23
CA ARG A 113 2.78 7.14 17.90
C ARG A 113 3.36 7.21 16.49
N GLU A 114 4.54 6.64 16.30
CA GLU A 114 5.14 6.48 14.97
C GLU A 114 4.76 5.13 14.37
N TYR A 115 4.60 5.11 13.05
CA TYR A 115 4.43 3.91 12.24
C TYR A 115 5.53 3.85 11.18
N SER A 116 5.77 2.67 10.61
CA SER A 116 6.70 2.47 9.50
C SER A 116 5.97 1.93 8.28
N THR A 117 6.39 2.35 7.10
CA THR A 117 5.95 1.78 5.82
C THR A 117 6.85 0.65 5.37
N GLU A 118 6.40 -0.17 4.42
CA GLU A 118 7.21 -1.22 3.77
C GLU A 118 8.53 -0.69 3.17
N ILE A 119 8.56 0.58 2.77
CA ILE A 119 9.74 1.25 2.19
C ILE A 119 10.61 1.96 3.25
N GLY A 120 10.35 1.74 4.54
CA GLY A 120 11.15 2.28 5.65
C GLY A 120 10.97 3.78 5.90
N ILE A 121 9.83 4.37 5.53
CA ILE A 121 9.52 5.76 5.89
C ILE A 121 8.74 5.76 7.20
N THR A 122 9.20 6.56 8.16
CA THR A 122 8.48 6.76 9.42
C THR A 122 7.33 7.75 9.21
N VAL A 123 6.11 7.34 9.56
CA VAL A 123 4.89 8.14 9.51
C VAL A 123 4.40 8.40 10.93
N PRO A 124 4.54 9.64 11.46
CA PRO A 124 4.02 9.97 12.78
C PRO A 124 2.50 10.14 12.75
N ALA A 125 1.84 9.69 13.82
CA ALA A 125 0.48 10.08 14.11
C ALA A 125 0.43 11.54 14.58
N ILE A 126 -0.68 12.21 14.31
CA ILE A 126 -0.91 13.60 14.69
C ILE A 126 -2.10 13.72 15.64
N SER A 127 -2.07 14.75 16.48
CA SER A 127 -3.18 15.12 17.33
C SER A 127 -4.44 15.47 16.52
N PRO A 128 -5.65 15.31 17.10
CA PRO A 128 -6.89 15.80 16.49
C PRO A 128 -6.85 17.29 16.15
N GLU A 129 -6.21 18.10 16.99
CA GLU A 129 -6.08 19.55 16.83
C GLU A 129 -5.22 19.91 15.62
N LEU A 130 -4.09 19.21 15.42
CA LEU A 130 -3.24 19.40 14.25
C LEU A 130 -3.93 18.90 12.97
N ARG A 131 -4.66 17.77 13.04
CA ARG A 131 -5.47 17.28 11.91
C ARG A 131 -6.53 18.30 11.51
N MET A 132 -7.23 18.90 12.47
CA MET A 132 -8.24 19.93 12.20
C MET A 132 -7.63 21.15 11.50
N ARG A 133 -6.50 21.65 12.01
CA ARG A 133 -5.75 22.75 11.38
C ARG A 133 -5.33 22.40 9.95
N LEU A 134 -4.73 21.23 9.75
CA LEU A 134 -4.30 20.75 8.42
C LEU A 134 -5.46 20.75 7.42
N ILE A 135 -6.62 20.24 7.83
CA ILE A 135 -7.81 20.17 6.98
C ILE A 135 -8.36 21.58 6.68
N GLN A 136 -8.47 22.46 7.68
CA GLN A 136 -8.92 23.84 7.49
C GLN A 136 -7.98 24.62 6.56
N THR A 137 -6.66 24.49 6.75
CA THR A 137 -5.67 25.11 5.87
C THR A 137 -5.75 24.56 4.45
N SER A 138 -6.03 23.26 4.28
CA SER A 138 -6.22 22.68 2.94
C SER A 138 -7.39 23.29 2.19
N GLU A 139 -8.52 23.55 2.89
CA GLU A 139 -9.70 24.20 2.30
C GLU A 139 -9.43 25.66 1.93
N GLN A 140 -8.77 26.40 2.82
CA GLN A 140 -8.37 27.79 2.57
C GLN A 140 -7.43 27.91 1.37
N MET A 141 -6.62 26.87 1.12
CA MET A 141 -5.71 26.78 -0.03
C MET A 141 -6.34 26.14 -1.27
N GLY A 142 -7.66 25.86 -1.25
CA GLY A 142 -8.44 25.47 -2.43
C GLY A 142 -8.75 23.97 -2.57
N LEU A 143 -8.29 23.11 -1.66
CA LEU A 143 -8.66 21.69 -1.64
C LEU A 143 -9.99 21.51 -0.89
N THR A 144 -11.10 21.49 -1.63
CA THR A 144 -12.45 21.51 -1.03
C THR A 144 -12.80 20.22 -0.29
N ALA A 145 -13.79 20.30 0.60
CA ALA A 145 -14.29 19.14 1.32
C ALA A 145 -14.75 18.02 0.37
N GLU A 146 -15.45 18.36 -0.71
CA GLU A 146 -15.94 17.43 -1.72
C GLU A 146 -14.81 16.72 -2.45
N GLN A 147 -13.73 17.43 -2.80
CA GLN A 147 -12.54 16.83 -3.41
C GLN A 147 -11.89 15.81 -2.47
N ARG A 148 -11.76 16.14 -1.18
CA ARG A 148 -11.22 15.22 -0.18
C ARG A 148 -12.14 14.02 0.07
N ILE A 149 -13.46 14.23 0.09
CA ILE A 149 -14.45 13.15 0.21
C ILE A 149 -14.36 12.19 -0.98
N GLU A 150 -14.20 12.71 -2.20
CA GLU A 150 -14.01 11.88 -3.40
C GLU A 150 -12.72 11.07 -3.33
N ALA A 151 -11.61 11.71 -2.98
CA ALA A 151 -10.30 11.05 -2.84
C ALA A 151 -10.31 9.97 -1.75
N ALA A 152 -10.93 10.26 -0.60
CA ALA A 152 -11.11 9.31 0.49
C ALA A 152 -11.95 8.09 0.07
N GLY A 153 -13.07 8.34 -0.61
CA GLY A 153 -13.94 7.26 -1.10
C GLY A 153 -13.25 6.39 -2.15
N LEU A 154 -12.40 6.98 -3.00
CA LEU A 154 -11.55 6.23 -3.93
C LEU A 154 -10.49 5.39 -3.23
N CYS A 155 -9.81 5.91 -2.20
CA CYS A 155 -8.86 5.15 -1.38
C CYS A 155 -9.55 3.96 -0.70
N ALA A 156 -10.68 4.20 -0.05
CA ALA A 156 -11.47 3.16 0.61
C ALA A 156 -11.99 2.11 -0.39
N TRP A 157 -12.41 2.53 -1.57
CA TRP A 157 -12.80 1.63 -2.66
C TRP A 157 -11.62 0.76 -3.12
N GLN A 158 -10.46 1.36 -3.39
CA GLN A 158 -9.26 0.62 -3.81
C GLN A 158 -8.85 -0.42 -2.76
N MET A 159 -8.84 -0.03 -1.48
CA MET A 159 -8.57 -0.95 -0.38
C MET A 159 -9.60 -2.08 -0.33
N THR A 160 -10.89 -1.76 -0.40
CA THR A 160 -11.99 -2.74 -0.37
C THR A 160 -11.87 -3.76 -1.50
N VAL A 161 -11.53 -3.32 -2.73
CA VAL A 161 -11.31 -4.21 -3.86
C VAL A 161 -10.19 -5.22 -3.58
N GLN A 162 -9.09 -4.79 -2.95
CA GLN A 162 -8.01 -5.71 -2.55
C GLN A 162 -8.49 -6.71 -1.48
N LEU A 163 -9.23 -6.23 -0.47
CA LEU A 163 -9.76 -7.08 0.60
C LEU A 163 -10.76 -8.14 0.09
N LEU A 164 -11.53 -7.82 -0.95
CA LEU A 164 -12.52 -8.72 -1.54
C LEU A 164 -11.93 -9.74 -2.54
N GLY A 165 -10.61 -9.86 -2.64
CA GLY A 165 -9.94 -10.82 -3.53
C GLY A 165 -9.28 -10.19 -4.77
N GLY A 166 -9.12 -8.87 -4.79
CA GLY A 166 -8.38 -8.15 -5.82
C GLY A 166 -9.20 -7.82 -7.08
N PRO A 167 -8.62 -7.03 -8.00
CA PRO A 167 -9.32 -6.50 -9.18
C PRO A 167 -9.81 -7.60 -10.13
N GLN A 168 -9.18 -8.77 -10.12
CA GLN A 168 -9.58 -9.90 -10.96
C GLN A 168 -10.98 -10.44 -10.62
N ARG A 169 -11.42 -10.30 -9.36
CA ARG A 169 -12.79 -10.67 -8.94
C ARG A 169 -13.86 -9.79 -9.58
N PHE A 170 -13.52 -8.57 -9.98
CA PHE A 170 -14.44 -7.59 -10.55
C PHE A 170 -14.40 -7.56 -12.09
N THR A 171 -13.69 -8.51 -12.73
CA THR A 171 -13.67 -8.63 -14.18
C THR A 171 -14.98 -9.25 -14.67
N ARG A 172 -15.51 -8.75 -15.80
CA ARG A 172 -16.78 -9.23 -16.38
C ARG A 172 -16.78 -10.72 -16.76
N SER A 173 -15.60 -11.31 -16.93
CA SER A 173 -15.45 -12.74 -17.26
C SER A 173 -15.53 -13.66 -16.05
N ASN A 174 -15.61 -13.09 -14.84
CA ASN A 174 -15.66 -13.86 -13.61
C ASN A 174 -17.10 -14.32 -13.33
N ALA A 175 -17.32 -15.63 -13.30
CA ALA A 175 -18.61 -16.25 -13.02
C ALA A 175 -18.87 -16.49 -11.52
N HIS A 176 -17.94 -16.09 -10.64
CA HIS A 176 -18.14 -16.19 -9.20
C HIS A 176 -19.23 -15.24 -8.70
N GLN A 177 -19.78 -15.57 -7.53
CA GLN A 177 -20.77 -14.74 -6.86
C GLN A 177 -20.21 -13.34 -6.59
N THR A 178 -21.01 -12.34 -6.96
CA THR A 178 -20.77 -10.94 -6.68
C THR A 178 -20.60 -10.68 -5.19
N PRO A 179 -19.55 -9.98 -4.74
CA PRO A 179 -19.38 -9.64 -3.33
C PRO A 179 -20.51 -8.75 -2.82
N SER A 180 -20.91 -9.01 -1.58
CA SER A 180 -21.87 -8.25 -0.80
C SER A 180 -21.15 -7.39 0.24
N VAL A 181 -21.48 -6.09 0.28
CA VAL A 181 -20.85 -5.13 1.20
C VAL A 181 -21.93 -4.30 1.87
N VAL A 182 -21.87 -4.19 3.19
CA VAL A 182 -22.69 -3.25 3.94
C VAL A 182 -21.84 -2.05 4.33
N VAL A 183 -22.32 -0.85 4.02
CA VAL A 183 -21.68 0.41 4.41
C VAL A 183 -22.56 1.12 5.42
N MET A 184 -22.01 1.41 6.60
CA MET A 184 -22.71 2.12 7.67
C MET A 184 -22.15 3.54 7.81
N ALA A 185 -22.95 4.56 7.52
CA ALA A 185 -22.49 5.94 7.44
C ALA A 185 -23.24 6.86 8.39
N GLY A 186 -22.51 7.59 9.25
CA GLY A 186 -23.07 8.59 10.15
C GLY A 186 -23.28 9.97 9.50
N PRO A 187 -24.00 10.90 10.17
CA PRO A 187 -24.28 12.23 9.63
C PRO A 187 -23.10 13.22 9.80
N HIS A 188 -21.97 12.94 9.15
CA HIS A 188 -20.74 13.75 9.20
C HIS A 188 -19.83 13.46 8.00
N ILE A 189 -18.66 14.12 7.92
CA ILE A 189 -17.70 13.96 6.80
C ILE A 189 -17.27 12.50 6.62
N GLN A 190 -16.94 11.76 7.68
CA GLN A 190 -16.57 10.33 7.53
C GLN A 190 -17.72 9.49 6.95
N GLY A 191 -18.98 9.77 7.33
CA GLY A 191 -20.13 9.13 6.70
C GLY A 191 -20.27 9.49 5.22
N LEU A 192 -20.02 10.74 4.83
CA LEU A 192 -19.96 11.14 3.41
C LEU A 192 -18.88 10.38 2.64
N GLN A 193 -17.71 10.13 3.25
CA GLN A 193 -16.66 9.28 2.67
C GLN A 193 -17.14 7.83 2.52
N GLY A 194 -17.87 7.30 3.50
CA GLY A 194 -18.55 6.00 3.41
C GLY A 194 -19.55 5.94 2.26
N ILE A 195 -20.45 6.93 2.12
CA ILE A 195 -21.42 7.01 1.02
C ILE A 195 -20.71 7.10 -0.35
N CYS A 196 -19.64 7.89 -0.44
CA CYS A 196 -18.80 7.98 -1.63
C CYS A 196 -18.17 6.62 -1.99
N THR A 197 -17.66 5.90 -0.98
CA THR A 197 -17.11 4.54 -1.13
C THR A 197 -18.19 3.57 -1.63
N ALA A 198 -19.38 3.61 -1.04
CA ALA A 198 -20.54 2.81 -1.42
C ALA A 198 -20.90 3.02 -2.90
N ARG A 199 -20.90 4.28 -3.36
CA ARG A 199 -21.14 4.63 -4.77
C ARG A 199 -20.08 4.03 -5.70
N HIS A 200 -18.79 4.16 -5.36
CA HIS A 200 -17.70 3.62 -6.19
C HIS A 200 -17.71 2.10 -6.28
N LEU A 201 -18.13 1.42 -5.20
CA LEU A 201 -18.33 -0.02 -5.16
C LEU A 201 -19.54 -0.43 -6.02
N ALA A 202 -20.69 0.21 -5.84
CA ALA A 202 -21.91 -0.09 -6.60
C ALA A 202 -21.71 0.10 -8.12
N ASN A 203 -20.99 1.16 -8.52
CA ASN A 203 -20.60 1.40 -9.92
C ASN A 203 -19.80 0.25 -10.57
N ARG A 204 -19.21 -0.64 -9.77
CA ARG A 204 -18.39 -1.77 -10.22
C ARG A 204 -19.05 -3.11 -9.89
N ASN A 205 -20.38 -3.11 -9.91
CA ASN A 205 -21.22 -4.29 -9.70
C ASN A 205 -21.00 -4.97 -8.35
N VAL A 206 -20.60 -4.26 -7.29
CA VAL A 206 -20.63 -4.80 -5.93
C VAL A 206 -22.07 -4.69 -5.40
N GLN A 207 -22.57 -5.72 -4.72
CA GLN A 207 -23.87 -5.64 -4.06
C GLN A 207 -23.73 -4.82 -2.78
N VAL A 208 -24.02 -3.53 -2.87
CA VAL A 208 -23.88 -2.59 -1.75
C VAL A 208 -25.23 -2.33 -1.09
N THR A 209 -25.28 -2.47 0.23
CA THR A 209 -26.38 -1.97 1.06
C THR A 209 -25.86 -0.87 1.96
N LEU A 210 -26.38 0.35 1.80
CA LEU A 210 -26.03 1.51 2.61
C LEU A 210 -27.01 1.63 3.77
N PHE A 211 -26.51 1.87 4.97
CA PHE A 211 -27.29 2.19 6.15
C PHE A 211 -26.85 3.54 6.74
N ILE A 212 -27.82 4.38 7.08
CA ILE A 212 -27.59 5.70 7.66
C ILE A 212 -28.50 5.85 8.89
N PRO A 213 -27.96 5.90 10.13
CA PRO A 213 -28.76 6.00 11.36
C PRO A 213 -29.65 7.24 11.40
N ARG A 214 -29.14 8.36 10.88
CA ARG A 214 -29.84 9.65 10.83
C ARG A 214 -29.48 10.38 9.55
N LYS A 215 -30.48 10.68 8.73
CA LYS A 215 -30.30 11.44 7.50
C LYS A 215 -30.32 12.94 7.82
N THR A 216 -29.30 13.67 7.39
CA THR A 216 -29.21 15.14 7.48
C THR A 216 -29.13 15.74 6.08
N GLN A 217 -29.40 17.05 5.96
CA GLN A 217 -29.42 17.72 4.66
C GLN A 217 -28.06 17.68 3.95
N ASP A 218 -26.97 17.75 4.70
CA ASP A 218 -25.60 17.69 4.16
C ASP A 218 -25.27 16.37 3.45
N LEU A 219 -26.01 15.28 3.76
CA LEU A 219 -25.83 13.98 3.11
C LEU A 219 -26.52 13.90 1.75
N ILE A 220 -27.50 14.76 1.49
CA ILE A 220 -28.37 14.67 0.30
C ILE A 220 -27.57 14.62 -1.01
N PRO A 221 -26.54 15.47 -1.24
CA PRO A 221 -25.80 15.44 -2.50
C PRO A 221 -25.10 14.09 -2.77
N GLN A 222 -24.37 13.55 -1.78
CA GLN A 222 -23.69 12.25 -1.93
C GLN A 222 -24.68 11.08 -1.96
N LEU A 223 -25.75 11.15 -1.17
CA LEU A 223 -26.79 10.13 -1.16
C LEU A 223 -27.53 10.07 -2.51
N ALA A 224 -27.84 11.22 -3.12
CA ALA A 224 -28.46 11.27 -4.45
C ALA A 224 -27.57 10.60 -5.50
N LEU A 225 -26.26 10.87 -5.50
CA LEU A 225 -25.31 10.21 -6.39
C LEU A 225 -25.27 8.68 -6.16
N TYR A 226 -25.32 8.23 -4.91
CA TYR A 226 -25.39 6.81 -4.59
C TYR A 226 -26.70 6.18 -5.08
N MET A 227 -27.85 6.85 -4.94
CA MET A 227 -29.15 6.33 -5.42
C MET A 227 -29.16 6.09 -6.94
N HIS A 228 -28.43 6.88 -7.73
CA HIS A 228 -28.29 6.66 -9.17
C HIS A 228 -27.50 5.38 -9.55
N THR A 229 -26.84 4.73 -8.60
CA THR A 229 -26.14 3.46 -8.84
C THR A 229 -27.06 2.24 -8.82
N GLY A 230 -28.28 2.37 -8.29
CA GLY A 230 -29.19 1.25 -8.04
C GLY A 230 -28.84 0.44 -6.78
N GLY A 231 -27.84 0.85 -6.00
CA GLY A 231 -27.52 0.24 -4.70
C GLY A 231 -28.65 0.39 -3.67
N ALA A 232 -28.74 -0.56 -2.74
CA ALA A 232 -29.80 -0.58 -1.74
C ALA A 232 -29.55 0.45 -0.62
N LEU A 233 -30.62 1.04 -0.09
CA LEU A 233 -30.61 1.89 1.10
C LEU A 233 -31.50 1.27 2.16
N ALA A 234 -30.90 0.76 3.23
CA ALA A 234 -31.62 0.24 4.39
C ALA A 234 -32.24 1.40 5.18
N ALA A 235 -33.54 1.30 5.48
CA ALA A 235 -34.24 2.28 6.32
C ALA A 235 -33.99 2.00 7.81
N SER A 236 -33.73 0.74 8.15
CA SER A 236 -33.43 0.27 9.50
C SER A 236 -32.44 -0.89 9.46
N VAL A 237 -31.87 -1.23 10.62
CA VAL A 237 -31.00 -2.42 10.78
C VAL A 237 -31.73 -3.72 10.40
N ARG A 238 -33.07 -3.76 10.49
CA ARG A 238 -33.88 -4.93 10.11
C ARG A 238 -33.89 -5.18 8.60
N ASP A 239 -33.57 -4.17 7.80
CA ASP A 239 -33.52 -4.24 6.34
C ASP A 239 -32.11 -4.64 5.85
N LEU A 240 -31.15 -4.80 6.75
CA LEU A 240 -29.81 -5.29 6.43
C LEU A 240 -29.85 -6.80 6.12
N PRO A 241 -28.88 -7.32 5.34
CA PRO A 241 -28.78 -8.75 5.05
C PRO A 241 -28.75 -9.60 6.32
N ARG A 242 -29.56 -10.66 6.35
CA ARG A 242 -29.56 -11.63 7.45
C ARG A 242 -28.41 -12.66 7.35
N GLN A 243 -27.92 -12.88 6.15
CA GLN A 243 -26.77 -13.75 5.92
C GLN A 243 -25.47 -12.94 6.10
N PRO A 244 -24.36 -13.60 6.49
CA PRO A 244 -23.05 -12.96 6.53
C PRO A 244 -22.69 -12.32 5.20
N VAL A 245 -22.25 -11.07 5.23
CA VAL A 245 -21.75 -10.37 4.03
C VAL A 245 -20.24 -10.59 3.85
N ASP A 246 -19.69 -10.21 2.70
CA ASP A 246 -18.24 -10.36 2.47
C ASP A 246 -17.41 -9.34 3.26
N LEU A 247 -17.95 -8.13 3.49
CA LEU A 247 -17.29 -7.04 4.22
C LEU A 247 -18.31 -6.05 4.80
N VAL A 248 -18.02 -5.54 6.00
CA VAL A 248 -18.70 -4.37 6.56
C VAL A 248 -17.75 -3.18 6.58
N ILE A 249 -18.21 -2.03 6.09
CA ILE A 249 -17.48 -0.77 6.12
C ILE A 249 -18.13 0.14 7.16
N ASP A 250 -17.38 0.46 8.22
CA ASP A 250 -17.77 1.35 9.30
C ASP A 250 -17.32 2.78 9.02
N ALA A 251 -18.29 3.69 9.01
CA ALA A 251 -18.11 5.14 9.01
C ALA A 251 -19.17 5.80 9.92
N LEU A 252 -19.52 5.14 11.04
CA LEU A 252 -20.57 5.59 11.96
C LEU A 252 -20.16 6.73 12.90
N ALA A 253 -18.86 6.82 13.23
CA ALA A 253 -18.31 7.83 14.12
C ALA A 253 -17.54 8.92 13.34
N GLY A 254 -17.73 10.17 13.75
CA GLY A 254 -17.05 11.34 13.16
C GLY A 254 -16.03 11.98 14.09
N HIS A 255 -15.13 12.79 13.55
CA HIS A 255 -14.08 13.47 14.36
C HIS A 255 -14.64 14.59 15.27
N ASN A 256 -15.74 15.24 14.85
CA ASN A 256 -16.32 16.41 15.51
C ASN A 256 -17.69 16.15 16.15
N GLN A 257 -18.07 14.89 16.38
CA GLN A 257 -19.37 14.56 16.97
C GLN A 257 -19.38 14.74 18.49
N LYS A 258 -20.55 15.09 19.05
CA LYS A 258 -20.79 15.05 20.50
C LYS A 258 -20.86 13.59 20.96
N LYS A 259 -20.60 13.33 22.24
CA LYS A 259 -20.56 11.97 22.84
C LYS A 259 -21.89 11.20 22.80
N GLU A 260 -23.00 11.83 22.40
CA GLU A 260 -24.31 11.19 22.41
C GLU A 260 -24.44 10.24 21.21
N VAL A 261 -24.38 8.94 21.49
CA VAL A 261 -24.53 7.88 20.48
C VAL A 261 -26.02 7.58 20.33
N MET A 262 -26.52 7.60 19.10
CA MET A 262 -27.92 7.31 18.80
C MET A 262 -28.20 5.81 18.97
N GLU A 263 -29.40 5.45 19.43
CA GLU A 263 -29.84 4.05 19.55
C GLU A 263 -29.68 3.27 18.23
N GLN A 264 -30.04 3.89 17.10
CA GLN A 264 -29.88 3.30 15.78
C GLN A 264 -28.42 3.00 15.42
N THR A 265 -27.46 3.75 15.99
CA THR A 265 -26.03 3.49 15.82
C THR A 265 -25.62 2.27 16.62
N LEU A 266 -26.08 2.15 17.87
CA LEU A 266 -25.82 0.97 18.71
C LEU A 266 -26.41 -0.31 18.09
N ASN A 267 -27.64 -0.23 17.58
CA ASN A 267 -28.27 -1.36 16.89
C ASN A 267 -27.49 -1.80 15.65
N ALA A 268 -26.90 -0.86 14.92
CA ALA A 268 -26.07 -1.16 13.75
C ALA A 268 -24.74 -1.81 14.14
N VAL A 269 -24.13 -1.36 15.25
CA VAL A 269 -22.93 -1.98 15.82
C VAL A 269 -23.21 -3.41 16.26
N GLU A 270 -24.33 -3.63 16.96
CA GLU A 270 -24.74 -4.97 17.38
C GLU A 270 -24.93 -5.89 16.17
N TRP A 271 -25.62 -5.42 15.13
CA TRP A 271 -25.78 -6.17 13.89
C TRP A 271 -24.43 -6.49 13.23
N ALA A 272 -23.51 -5.54 13.18
CA ALA A 272 -22.20 -5.74 12.55
C ALA A 272 -21.38 -6.82 13.27
N ASN A 273 -21.38 -6.82 14.61
CA ASN A 273 -20.73 -7.83 15.42
C ASN A 273 -21.39 -9.21 15.28
N GLN A 274 -22.72 -9.27 15.14
CA GLN A 274 -23.47 -10.53 14.94
C GLN A 274 -23.32 -11.11 13.51
N ASN A 275 -23.06 -10.28 12.50
CA ASN A 275 -22.94 -10.71 11.10
C ASN A 275 -21.69 -11.57 10.83
N MET A 276 -20.66 -11.49 11.69
CA MET A 276 -19.37 -12.20 11.59
C MET A 276 -18.50 -11.84 10.37
N ALA A 277 -18.95 -10.91 9.53
CA ALA A 277 -18.14 -10.37 8.44
C ALA A 277 -16.98 -9.53 8.98
N PRO A 278 -15.83 -9.50 8.27
CA PRO A 278 -14.73 -8.64 8.69
C PRO A 278 -15.10 -7.17 8.53
N ILE A 279 -14.61 -6.33 9.43
CA ILE A 279 -14.94 -4.90 9.49
C ILE A 279 -13.74 -4.04 9.08
N LEU A 280 -13.96 -3.14 8.12
CA LEU A 280 -13.07 -2.06 7.73
C LEU A 280 -13.62 -0.73 8.29
N SER A 281 -12.88 -0.07 9.19
CA SER A 281 -13.26 1.25 9.71
C SER A 281 -12.56 2.37 8.92
N LEU A 282 -13.34 3.37 8.50
CA LEU A 282 -12.86 4.52 7.71
C LEU A 282 -12.54 5.71 8.60
N ASP A 283 -11.31 6.23 8.44
CA ASP A 283 -10.76 7.39 9.16
C ASP A 283 -11.09 7.38 10.67
N PRO A 284 -10.78 6.28 11.37
CA PRO A 284 -11.26 6.06 12.73
C PRO A 284 -10.72 7.10 13.72
N CYS A 285 -11.56 7.44 14.71
CA CYS A 285 -11.23 8.37 15.77
C CYS A 285 -11.39 7.72 17.16
N LEU A 286 -11.21 8.52 18.22
CA LEU A 286 -11.38 8.05 19.59
C LEU A 286 -12.79 7.48 19.84
N GLN A 287 -13.83 8.08 19.25
CA GLN A 287 -15.21 7.65 19.40
C GLN A 287 -15.48 6.31 18.71
N THR A 288 -14.80 6.01 17.61
CA THR A 288 -14.86 4.70 16.95
C THR A 288 -14.49 3.58 17.93
N SER A 289 -13.48 3.79 18.77
CA SER A 289 -13.07 2.81 19.79
C SER A 289 -14.15 2.58 20.85
N SER A 290 -14.98 3.58 21.12
CA SER A 290 -16.04 3.51 22.14
C SER A 290 -17.31 2.81 21.63
N LEU A 291 -17.45 2.59 20.33
CA LEU A 291 -18.63 1.91 19.77
C LEU A 291 -18.62 0.41 20.06
N GLY A 292 -17.46 -0.21 20.24
CA GLY A 292 -17.36 -1.67 20.51
C GLY A 292 -17.42 -2.54 19.25
N LEU A 293 -17.04 -2.01 18.10
CA LEU A 293 -16.87 -2.80 16.86
C LEU A 293 -15.54 -3.57 16.88
N GLU A 294 -15.59 -4.84 16.45
CA GLU A 294 -14.39 -5.66 16.25
C GLU A 294 -13.73 -5.38 14.89
N VAL A 295 -13.02 -4.25 14.82
CA VAL A 295 -12.37 -3.78 13.59
C VAL A 295 -11.16 -4.62 13.22
N LYS A 296 -11.15 -5.18 11.99
CA LYS A 296 -10.03 -5.96 11.45
C LYS A 296 -9.03 -5.09 10.70
N TRP A 297 -9.51 -4.06 10.02
CA TRP A 297 -8.70 -3.11 9.26
C TRP A 297 -9.17 -1.68 9.49
N SER A 298 -8.22 -0.75 9.56
CA SER A 298 -8.49 0.68 9.70
C SER A 298 -7.83 1.43 8.55
N LEU A 299 -8.54 2.38 7.94
CA LEU A 299 -7.98 3.26 6.91
C LEU A 299 -7.91 4.70 7.43
N ALA A 300 -6.72 5.15 7.85
CA ALA A 300 -6.47 6.56 8.12
C ALA A 300 -6.30 7.35 6.81
N LEU A 301 -6.61 8.65 6.83
CA LEU A 301 -6.52 9.52 5.65
C LEU A 301 -5.53 10.67 5.86
N GLY A 302 -4.57 10.83 4.93
CA GLY A 302 -3.53 11.86 4.99
C GLY A 302 -2.43 11.54 6.01
N LEU A 303 -2.72 11.66 7.30
CA LEU A 303 -1.86 11.24 8.40
C LEU A 303 -2.71 10.55 9.50
N PRO A 304 -2.18 9.50 10.16
CA PRO A 304 -2.92 8.78 11.19
C PRO A 304 -3.16 9.66 12.42
N LEU A 305 -4.26 9.42 13.13
CA LEU A 305 -4.55 10.12 14.38
C LEU A 305 -3.85 9.42 15.55
N ALA A 306 -3.38 10.21 16.53
CA ALA A 306 -2.72 9.67 17.73
C ALA A 306 -3.62 8.70 18.52
N ASN A 307 -4.94 8.88 18.42
CA ASN A 307 -5.97 8.11 19.12
C ASN A 307 -6.64 7.05 18.23
N THR A 308 -6.02 6.66 17.11
CA THR A 308 -6.52 5.57 16.28
C THR A 308 -6.52 4.25 17.07
N PRO A 309 -7.61 3.45 17.02
CA PRO A 309 -7.69 2.18 17.72
C PRO A 309 -6.49 1.27 17.41
N LYS A 310 -6.01 0.55 18.44
CA LYS A 310 -4.88 -0.40 18.29
C LYS A 310 -5.29 -1.74 17.67
N SER A 311 -6.58 -2.00 17.53
CA SER A 311 -7.10 -3.25 16.97
C SER A 311 -7.03 -3.26 15.44
N GLY A 312 -6.63 -4.41 14.90
CA GLY A 312 -6.55 -4.62 13.46
C GLY A 312 -5.28 -4.05 12.81
N ARG A 313 -5.22 -4.16 11.48
CA ARG A 313 -4.12 -3.61 10.68
C ARG A 313 -4.46 -2.21 10.22
N LEU A 314 -3.50 -1.28 10.33
CA LEU A 314 -3.66 0.10 9.92
C LEU A 314 -3.17 0.30 8.48
N TYR A 315 -3.93 1.06 7.72
CA TYR A 315 -3.57 1.53 6.38
C TYR A 315 -3.68 3.06 6.35
N LEU A 316 -2.94 3.66 5.43
CA LEU A 316 -2.97 5.08 5.15
C LEU A 316 -3.42 5.31 3.72
N GLY A 317 -4.38 6.21 3.50
CA GLY A 317 -4.88 6.63 2.20
C GLY A 317 -4.48 8.08 1.88
N ASP A 318 -4.07 8.32 0.63
CA ASP A 318 -3.74 9.65 0.12
C ASP A 318 -5.00 10.40 -0.33
N ILE A 319 -5.35 11.47 0.38
CA ILE A 319 -6.47 12.35 0.06
C ILE A 319 -6.06 13.60 -0.75
N GLY A 320 -4.84 13.60 -1.29
CA GLY A 320 -4.36 14.63 -2.21
C GLY A 320 -3.98 15.95 -1.55
N ILE A 321 -3.60 15.93 -0.26
CA ILE A 321 -3.12 17.14 0.43
C ILE A 321 -1.73 17.52 -0.12
N PRO A 322 -1.55 18.72 -0.71
CA PRO A 322 -0.26 19.14 -1.24
C PRO A 322 0.78 19.38 -0.13
N LYS A 323 2.06 19.14 -0.43
CA LYS A 323 3.19 19.40 0.49
C LYS A 323 3.19 20.81 1.10
N GLY A 324 2.79 21.82 0.31
CA GLY A 324 2.72 23.21 0.77
C GLY A 324 1.71 23.42 1.90
N VAL A 325 0.60 22.66 1.90
CA VAL A 325 -0.41 22.72 2.97
C VAL A 325 0.15 22.14 4.27
N PHE A 326 0.88 21.02 4.21
CA PHE A 326 1.59 20.48 5.37
C PHE A 326 2.60 21.47 5.95
N SER A 327 3.36 22.14 5.07
CA SER A 327 4.35 23.13 5.49
C SER A 327 3.71 24.33 6.18
N ALA A 328 2.49 24.72 5.78
CA ALA A 328 1.74 25.82 6.38
C ALA A 328 1.20 25.52 7.79
N VAL A 329 1.24 24.27 8.23
CA VAL A 329 0.90 23.84 9.60
C VAL A 329 2.09 23.21 10.34
N ASP A 330 3.31 23.63 9.96
CA ASP A 330 4.58 23.23 10.59
C ASP A 330 4.90 21.74 10.48
N ILE A 331 4.39 21.05 9.44
CA ILE A 331 4.73 19.66 9.14
C ILE A 331 5.71 19.61 7.97
N ASN A 332 6.94 19.15 8.23
CA ASN A 332 7.86 18.80 7.15
C ASN A 332 7.42 17.47 6.55
N TYR A 333 6.82 17.52 5.36
CA TYR A 333 6.19 16.36 4.73
C TYR A 333 6.94 15.89 3.49
N ILE A 334 7.14 14.57 3.41
CA ILE A 334 7.50 13.83 2.21
C ILE A 334 6.49 12.71 2.06
N SER A 335 5.98 12.52 0.85
CA SER A 335 4.96 11.50 0.57
C SER A 335 5.48 10.09 0.93
N PRO A 336 4.78 9.34 1.80
CA PRO A 336 5.11 7.96 2.12
C PRO A 336 4.56 6.94 1.10
N PHE A 337 3.80 7.40 0.10
CA PHE A 337 2.92 6.57 -0.72
C PHE A 337 3.57 5.89 -1.93
N GLY A 338 4.71 6.40 -2.41
CA GLY A 338 5.36 5.88 -3.62
C GLY A 338 4.43 5.98 -4.85
N ASP A 339 4.16 4.85 -5.49
CA ASP A 339 3.26 4.70 -6.64
C ASP A 339 1.82 4.28 -6.27
N LYS A 340 1.56 4.06 -4.98
CA LYS A 340 0.25 3.62 -4.45
C LYS A 340 -0.54 4.81 -3.91
N PHE A 341 -1.86 4.68 -3.78
CA PHE A 341 -2.70 5.64 -3.04
C PHE A 341 -3.06 5.13 -1.63
N VAL A 342 -2.92 3.83 -1.38
CA VAL A 342 -3.16 3.20 -0.08
C VAL A 342 -1.97 2.31 0.25
N ILE A 343 -1.43 2.49 1.46
CA ILE A 343 -0.27 1.73 1.96
C ILE A 343 -0.56 1.15 3.35
N PRO A 344 -0.04 -0.04 3.69
CA PRO A 344 -0.09 -0.55 5.06
C PRO A 344 0.88 0.23 5.95
N LEU A 345 0.52 0.33 7.23
CA LEU A 345 1.36 0.88 8.29
C LEU A 345 1.65 -0.19 9.34
N GLU A 346 2.92 -0.30 9.72
CA GLU A 346 3.40 -1.20 10.76
C GLU A 346 3.78 -0.41 12.03
N THR A 347 3.54 -0.98 13.20
CA THR A 347 3.82 -0.34 14.51
C THR A 347 5.21 -0.64 15.05
#